data_AF-A0A5M3Q4M6-F1
#
_entry.id   AF-A0A5M3Q4M6-F1
#
_cell.length_a   1.000
_cell.length_b   1.000
_cell.length_c   1.000
_cell.angle_alpha   90.00
_cell.angle_beta   90.00
_cell.angle_gamma   90.00
#
_symmetry.space_group_name_H-M   'P 1'
#
loop_
_entity.id
_entity.type
_entity.pdbx_description
1 polymer ?
#
loop_
_entity_poly.entity_id
_entity_poly.type
_entity_poly.pdbx_seq_one_letter_code
_entity_poly.pdbx_strand_id
1 'polypeptide(L)'
;MNKPLSRETRFEVTNLEELAPMADYSLMDCLNGDPDATRDGVDHRPRQVYSGHYVPVRPTPIENPDYVAHSPGLFRELGFADSLAQSDDFVRMFSGDLSQVPAPMSKVGWACGYALSIYGTEYTQQCPFQTGNGYGDGRAISVLEAVLNGQRWEMQLKGGGQHFSFLNQPAAAERNFKSFCSALQPLLADHENEQAQLQEIHAGFAKVMQAELEMMWAAKLGLGTFDAELFRELITLMTRTPVDYTMFFRELSSLPEDIEPLKNSFYRSLDESAAADPEGLLNRWSEWFARWKSQIGIDGSTGSSQFREELSRNMKLVNPKYTMREWFVVPAYQRAAEGDYQPLRALQGVLTQPYAEQSNAVEAQYYRLKPSELFNLGGVSHYSCSS
;
A
#
# COMPACT_ATOMS: atom_id res chain seq x y z
N MET A 1 18.32 36.52 10.40
CA MET A 1 19.03 35.30 10.85
C MET A 1 18.19 34.64 11.93
N ASN A 2 17.29 33.73 11.55
CA ASN A 2 16.61 32.89 12.55
C ASN A 2 17.55 31.73 12.88
N LYS A 3 17.94 31.59 14.16
CA LYS A 3 18.52 30.33 14.63
C LYS A 3 17.46 29.24 14.43
N PRO A 4 17.81 28.03 13.95
CA PRO A 4 16.91 26.91 14.13
C PRO A 4 16.68 26.74 15.63
N LEU A 5 15.41 26.55 16.01
CA LEU A 5 15.08 26.04 17.35
C LEU A 5 15.88 24.74 17.52
N SER A 6 16.55 24.62 18.67
CA SER A 6 17.30 23.42 19.01
C SER A 6 16.38 22.21 18.86
N ARG A 7 16.82 21.18 18.13
CA ARG A 7 16.24 19.84 18.29
C ARG A 7 16.31 19.52 19.77
N GLU A 8 15.16 19.48 20.45
CA GLU A 8 15.04 18.68 21.65
C GLU A 8 15.47 17.27 21.25
N THR A 9 16.41 16.71 22.01
CA THR A 9 16.90 15.36 21.76
C THR A 9 15.75 14.42 22.05
N ARG A 10 14.98 14.06 21.01
CA ARG A 10 13.95 13.02 21.11
C ARG A 10 14.64 11.79 21.65
N PHE A 11 14.12 11.26 22.76
CA PHE A 11 14.53 9.97 23.27
C PHE A 11 14.30 8.94 22.15
N GLU A 12 15.35 8.18 21.83
CA GLU A 12 15.37 7.25 20.71
C GLU A 12 15.58 5.86 21.28
N VAL A 13 14.63 4.95 21.05
CA VAL A 13 14.61 3.60 21.62
C VAL A 13 15.63 2.72 20.88
N THR A 14 16.57 2.15 21.62
CA THR A 14 17.70 1.37 21.07
C THR A 14 17.66 -0.12 21.41
N ASN A 15 16.86 -0.51 22.41
CA ASN A 15 16.70 -1.88 22.92
C ASN A 15 15.28 -2.10 23.51
N LEU A 16 14.91 -3.34 23.85
CA LEU A 16 13.58 -3.63 24.41
C LEU A 16 13.36 -3.12 25.83
N GLU A 17 14.40 -2.95 26.66
CA GLU A 17 14.25 -2.38 28.02
C GLU A 17 13.80 -0.91 27.96
N GLU A 18 14.21 -0.19 26.92
CA GLU A 18 13.75 1.18 26.62
C GLU A 18 12.34 1.21 26.00
N LEU A 19 11.93 0.14 25.29
CA LEU A 19 10.59 0.01 24.72
C LEU A 19 9.53 -0.44 25.75
N ALA A 20 9.92 -1.31 26.70
CA ALA A 20 9.00 -1.94 27.64
C ALA A 20 8.07 -0.96 28.38
N PRO A 21 8.56 0.17 28.93
CA PRO A 21 7.72 1.14 29.63
C PRO A 21 6.66 1.83 28.75
N MET A 22 6.75 1.68 27.43
CA MET A 22 5.79 2.21 26.46
C MET A 22 4.71 1.19 26.07
N ALA A 23 4.84 -0.07 26.50
CA ALA A 23 3.82 -1.10 26.31
C ALA A 23 2.59 -0.77 27.16
N ASP A 24 1.42 -0.82 26.51
CA ASP A 24 0.13 -0.46 27.11
C ASP A 24 -0.94 -1.34 26.47
N TYR A 25 -1.43 -2.31 27.24
CA TYR A 25 -2.44 -3.28 26.82
C TYR A 25 -3.86 -2.89 27.28
N SER A 26 -4.09 -1.62 27.63
CA SER A 26 -5.38 -1.17 28.18
C SER A 26 -6.57 -1.36 27.22
N LEU A 27 -6.35 -1.47 25.90
CA LEU A 27 -7.40 -1.91 24.99
C LEU A 27 -7.74 -3.39 25.21
N MET A 28 -6.73 -4.27 25.21
CA MET A 28 -6.91 -5.71 25.46
C MET A 28 -7.53 -5.99 26.84
N ASP A 29 -7.15 -5.24 27.88
CA ASP A 29 -7.73 -5.33 29.22
C ASP A 29 -9.23 -4.96 29.25
N CYS A 30 -9.72 -4.19 28.27
CA CYS A 30 -11.14 -3.88 28.09
C CYS A 30 -11.90 -4.92 27.24
N LEU A 31 -11.21 -5.90 26.65
CA LEU A 31 -11.79 -6.91 25.78
C LEU A 31 -11.93 -8.27 26.50
N ASN A 32 -13.01 -8.98 26.20
CA ASN A 32 -13.17 -10.36 26.65
C ASN A 32 -12.33 -11.29 25.77
N GLY A 33 -11.34 -11.99 26.33
CA GLY A 33 -10.70 -13.12 25.67
C GLY A 33 -11.67 -14.28 25.45
N ASP A 34 -11.39 -15.11 24.45
CA ASP A 34 -12.15 -16.34 24.18
C ASP A 34 -12.13 -17.29 25.39
N PRO A 35 -13.30 -17.67 25.96
CA PRO A 35 -13.37 -18.55 27.12
C PRO A 35 -12.87 -19.98 26.87
N ASP A 36 -12.80 -20.43 25.61
CA ASP A 36 -12.29 -21.76 25.24
C ASP A 36 -10.75 -21.79 25.05
N ALA A 37 -10.07 -20.64 25.15
CA ALA A 37 -8.63 -20.53 24.94
C ALA A 37 -7.78 -21.16 26.05
N THR A 38 -6.57 -21.62 25.71
CA THR A 38 -5.63 -22.14 26.71
C THR A 38 -5.02 -21.00 27.54
N ARG A 39 -4.93 -21.20 28.86
CA ARG A 39 -4.46 -20.17 29.81
C ARG A 39 -2.98 -19.79 29.64
N ASP A 40 -2.19 -20.65 29.02
CA ASP A 40 -0.78 -20.40 28.75
C ASP A 40 -0.53 -19.78 27.36
N GLY A 41 -1.55 -19.70 26.51
CA GLY A 41 -1.46 -19.24 25.13
C GLY A 41 -0.90 -20.29 24.17
N VAL A 42 -0.76 -21.55 24.56
CA VAL A 42 -0.41 -22.65 23.64
C VAL A 42 -1.69 -23.15 22.95
N ASP A 43 -2.36 -22.27 22.20
CA ASP A 43 -3.59 -22.56 21.45
C ASP A 43 -3.34 -22.47 19.94
N HIS A 44 -2.59 -23.45 19.41
CA HIS A 44 -2.19 -23.51 18.00
C HIS A 44 -3.15 -24.33 17.14
N ARG A 45 -4.25 -24.84 17.71
CA ARG A 45 -5.19 -25.72 17.00
C ARG A 45 -6.22 -24.87 16.24
N PRO A 46 -6.36 -25.02 14.91
CA PRO A 46 -7.44 -24.36 14.18
C PRO A 46 -8.82 -24.80 14.69
N ARG A 47 -9.62 -23.84 15.15
CA ARG A 47 -11.02 -23.98 15.56
C ARG A 47 -11.80 -22.70 15.24
N GLN A 48 -13.12 -22.80 15.18
CA GLN A 48 -13.98 -21.61 15.15
C GLN A 48 -14.02 -20.99 16.56
N VAL A 49 -13.93 -19.66 16.63
CA VAL A 49 -14.14 -18.87 17.85
C VAL A 49 -15.60 -18.44 17.86
N TYR A 50 -16.36 -18.86 18.87
CA TYR A 50 -17.80 -18.55 18.98
C TYR A 50 -18.09 -17.34 19.89
N SER A 51 -17.14 -16.97 20.75
CA SER A 51 -17.29 -15.88 21.72
C SER A 51 -15.92 -15.34 22.15
N GLY A 52 -15.89 -14.11 22.64
CA GLY A 52 -14.65 -13.38 22.90
C GLY A 52 -14.19 -12.58 21.67
N HIS A 53 -13.41 -11.54 21.89
CA HIS A 53 -12.90 -10.64 20.86
C HIS A 53 -11.53 -11.10 20.31
N TYR A 54 -10.77 -11.86 21.11
CA TYR A 54 -9.44 -12.34 20.76
C TYR A 54 -9.13 -13.69 21.43
N VAL A 55 -8.20 -14.45 20.86
CA VAL A 55 -7.61 -15.65 21.46
C VAL A 55 -6.19 -15.30 21.93
N PRO A 56 -5.84 -15.50 23.22
CA PRO A 56 -4.45 -15.45 23.69
C PRO A 56 -3.62 -16.55 23.01
N VAL A 57 -2.58 -16.20 22.27
CA VAL A 57 -1.73 -17.15 21.53
C VAL A 57 -0.26 -16.74 21.60
N ARG A 58 0.62 -17.69 21.96
CA ARG A 58 2.07 -17.53 21.81
C ARG A 58 2.46 -17.80 20.35
N PRO A 59 3.20 -16.90 19.68
CA PRO A 59 3.75 -17.21 18.38
C PRO A 59 4.72 -18.40 18.44
N THR A 60 4.80 -19.13 17.34
CA THR A 60 5.82 -20.18 17.15
C THR A 60 7.10 -19.50 16.68
N PRO A 61 8.21 -19.58 17.44
CA PRO A 61 9.46 -18.94 17.04
C PRO A 61 10.02 -19.51 15.73
N ILE A 62 10.62 -18.66 14.90
CA ILE A 62 11.46 -19.08 13.79
C ILE A 62 12.83 -19.53 14.35
N GLU A 63 13.32 -20.66 13.89
CA GLU A 63 14.68 -21.14 14.23
C GLU A 63 15.74 -20.28 13.52
N ASN A 64 16.70 -19.76 14.28
CA ASN A 64 17.84 -18.96 13.79
C ASN A 64 17.41 -17.77 12.89
N PRO A 65 16.65 -16.80 13.44
CA PRO A 65 16.20 -15.64 12.67
C PRO A 65 17.37 -14.77 12.20
N ASP A 66 17.26 -14.22 11.00
CA ASP A 66 18.22 -13.28 10.42
C ASP A 66 17.54 -11.96 10.02
N TYR A 67 18.27 -10.86 10.15
CA TYR A 67 17.78 -9.52 9.86
C TYR A 67 17.91 -9.18 8.36
N VAL A 68 16.77 -9.17 7.67
CA VAL A 68 16.70 -8.80 6.24
C VAL A 68 16.70 -7.28 6.06
N ALA A 69 15.67 -6.59 6.54
CA ALA A 69 15.47 -5.14 6.41
C ALA A 69 14.41 -4.61 7.40
N HIS A 70 14.43 -3.32 7.71
CA HIS A 70 13.37 -2.58 8.41
C HIS A 70 13.11 -1.24 7.69
N SER A 71 12.04 -0.51 8.03
CA SER A 71 11.75 0.81 7.46
C SER A 71 12.31 1.94 8.36
N PRO A 72 13.36 2.69 7.93
CA PRO A 72 13.93 3.78 8.73
C PRO A 72 12.97 4.97 8.89
N GLY A 73 12.01 5.11 7.95
CA GLY A 73 10.95 6.12 8.04
C GLY A 73 9.99 5.81 9.19
N LEU A 74 9.51 4.56 9.26
CA LEU A 74 8.63 4.11 10.33
C LEU A 74 9.36 4.09 11.68
N PHE A 75 10.61 3.62 11.73
CA PHE A 75 11.41 3.65 12.95
C PHE A 75 11.53 5.07 13.52
N ARG A 76 11.85 6.05 12.69
CA ARG A 76 11.89 7.47 13.09
C ARG A 76 10.53 8.04 13.52
N GLU A 77 9.43 7.54 12.96
CA GLU A 77 8.06 7.92 13.34
C GLU A 77 7.67 7.34 14.70
N LEU A 78 8.08 6.10 14.99
CA LEU A 78 7.90 5.42 16.28
C LEU A 78 8.87 5.93 17.37
N GLY A 79 9.96 6.59 16.98
CA GLY A 79 11.03 7.03 17.90
C GLY A 79 12.08 5.95 18.17
N PHE A 80 12.28 5.02 17.24
CA PHE A 80 13.23 3.91 17.34
C PHE A 80 14.51 4.21 16.55
N ALA A 81 15.65 3.79 17.08
CA ALA A 81 16.93 3.82 16.36
C ALA A 81 17.00 2.68 15.34
N ASP A 82 17.61 2.93 14.16
CA ASP A 82 17.86 1.89 13.14
C ASP A 82 18.69 0.69 13.68
N SER A 83 19.38 0.86 14.81
CA SER A 83 20.10 -0.21 15.52
C SER A 83 19.19 -1.20 16.24
N LEU A 84 18.00 -0.77 16.70
CA LEU A 84 17.03 -1.64 17.38
C LEU A 84 16.59 -2.79 16.46
N ALA A 85 16.50 -2.57 15.15
CA ALA A 85 16.13 -3.61 14.18
C ALA A 85 17.13 -4.78 14.11
N GLN A 86 18.32 -4.62 14.68
CA GLN A 86 19.42 -5.58 14.66
C GLN A 86 19.82 -6.05 16.07
N SER A 87 19.12 -5.63 17.13
CA SER A 87 19.41 -6.08 18.49
C SER A 87 18.81 -7.47 18.74
N ASP A 88 19.56 -8.35 19.42
CA ASP A 88 19.21 -9.76 19.64
C ASP A 88 17.86 -9.97 20.33
N ASP A 89 17.42 -8.99 21.13
CA ASP A 89 16.15 -8.98 21.86
C ASP A 89 14.97 -8.62 20.94
N PHE A 90 15.11 -7.59 20.11
CA PHE A 90 14.11 -7.18 19.13
C PHE A 90 13.97 -8.20 18.00
N VAL A 91 15.08 -8.70 17.43
CA VAL A 91 15.05 -9.75 16.39
C VAL A 91 14.33 -11.00 16.90
N ARG A 92 14.65 -11.44 18.13
CA ARG A 92 14.00 -12.58 18.81
C ARG A 92 12.50 -12.36 18.99
N MET A 93 12.09 -11.19 19.47
CA MET A 93 10.68 -10.84 19.64
C MET A 93 9.95 -10.86 18.30
N PHE A 94 10.50 -10.21 17.28
CA PHE A 94 9.91 -10.13 15.94
C PHE A 94 10.08 -11.40 15.09
N SER A 95 10.80 -12.41 15.60
CA SER A 95 10.79 -13.78 15.10
C SER A 95 9.89 -14.73 15.89
N GLY A 96 9.10 -14.23 16.85
CA GLY A 96 8.11 -14.99 17.59
C GLY A 96 8.55 -15.60 18.93
N ASP A 97 9.73 -15.29 19.46
CA ASP A 97 10.12 -15.68 20.83
C ASP A 97 9.85 -14.55 21.83
N LEU A 98 8.66 -14.58 22.45
CA LEU A 98 8.26 -13.65 23.51
C LEU A 98 8.76 -14.07 24.91
N SER A 99 9.56 -15.14 25.04
CA SER A 99 9.90 -15.69 26.37
C SER A 99 10.78 -14.76 27.20
N GLN A 100 11.59 -13.92 26.53
CA GLN A 100 12.59 -13.04 27.15
C GLN A 100 12.21 -11.54 27.13
N VAL A 101 11.00 -11.16 26.70
CA VAL A 101 10.63 -9.73 26.71
C VAL A 101 10.61 -9.17 28.14
N PRO A 102 11.09 -7.93 28.34
CA PRO A 102 11.11 -7.26 29.64
C PRO A 102 9.71 -6.88 30.13
N ALA A 103 9.52 -6.80 31.44
CA ALA A 103 8.26 -6.32 32.01
C ALA A 103 8.10 -4.80 31.75
N PRO A 104 6.89 -4.28 31.45
CA PRO A 104 5.57 -4.94 31.52
C PRO A 104 5.11 -5.66 30.23
N MET A 105 5.97 -5.88 29.23
CA MET A 105 5.55 -6.52 27.96
C MET A 105 4.98 -7.93 28.18
N SER A 106 3.93 -8.26 27.45
CA SER A 106 3.27 -9.56 27.52
C SER A 106 4.13 -10.65 26.87
N LYS A 107 4.23 -11.81 27.54
CA LYS A 107 4.85 -13.03 27.00
C LYS A 107 3.89 -13.89 26.17
N VAL A 108 2.66 -13.40 25.97
CA VAL A 108 1.59 -14.04 25.21
C VAL A 108 1.00 -13.00 24.28
N GLY A 109 0.99 -13.29 22.98
CA GLY A 109 0.35 -12.44 21.98
C GLY A 109 -1.15 -12.73 21.87
N TRP A 110 -1.78 -12.19 20.84
CA TRP A 110 -3.17 -12.49 20.53
C TRP A 110 -3.43 -12.65 19.03
N ALA A 111 -4.50 -13.36 18.71
CA ALA A 111 -5.06 -13.48 17.37
C ALA A 111 -6.54 -13.09 17.43
N CYS A 112 -7.01 -12.25 16.51
CA CYS A 112 -8.41 -11.85 16.44
C CYS A 112 -9.19 -12.81 15.54
N GLY A 113 -10.39 -13.21 15.98
CA GLY A 113 -11.34 -13.92 15.14
C GLY A 113 -12.10 -12.93 14.25
N TYR A 114 -12.32 -13.28 12.98
CA TYR A 114 -13.16 -12.47 12.08
C TYR A 114 -13.90 -13.35 11.07
N ALA A 115 -14.93 -12.80 10.43
CA ALA A 115 -15.57 -13.37 9.26
C ALA A 115 -15.17 -12.58 8.00
N LEU A 116 -15.12 -13.23 6.83
CA LEU A 116 -14.64 -12.61 5.60
C LEU A 116 -15.78 -12.43 4.58
N SER A 117 -16.04 -11.17 4.22
CA SER A 117 -16.84 -10.81 3.06
C SER A 117 -15.92 -10.21 1.98
N ILE A 118 -16.00 -10.74 0.77
CA ILE A 118 -15.28 -10.20 -0.40
C ILE A 118 -16.32 -9.76 -1.43
N TYR A 119 -16.28 -8.48 -1.77
CA TYR A 119 -17.18 -7.83 -2.73
C TYR A 119 -18.65 -8.04 -2.36
N GLY A 120 -18.97 -7.92 -1.07
CA GLY A 120 -20.34 -8.07 -0.53
C GLY A 120 -20.83 -9.50 -0.37
N THR A 121 -20.03 -10.50 -0.75
CA THR A 121 -20.38 -11.93 -0.67
C THR A 121 -19.65 -12.56 0.50
N GLU A 122 -20.34 -13.34 1.33
CA GLU A 122 -19.70 -14.19 2.34
C GLU A 122 -18.79 -15.20 1.65
N TYR A 123 -17.52 -15.25 2.04
CA TYR A 123 -16.55 -16.10 1.37
C TYR A 123 -16.39 -17.43 2.11
N THR A 124 -17.09 -18.48 1.67
CA THR A 124 -17.06 -19.79 2.33
C THR A 124 -15.96 -20.71 1.80
N GLN A 125 -15.53 -20.55 0.55
CA GLN A 125 -14.67 -21.51 -0.17
C GLN A 125 -13.26 -21.66 0.42
N GLN A 126 -12.68 -20.58 0.95
CA GLN A 126 -11.36 -20.60 1.60
C GLN A 126 -11.45 -20.58 3.14
N CYS A 127 -12.65 -20.67 3.70
CA CYS A 127 -12.83 -20.85 5.14
C CYS A 127 -12.35 -22.26 5.50
N PRO A 128 -11.43 -22.45 6.47
CA PRO A 128 -10.94 -23.78 6.85
C PRO A 128 -12.06 -24.76 7.27
N PHE A 129 -13.20 -24.23 7.70
CA PHE A 129 -14.38 -24.97 8.15
C PHE A 129 -15.53 -24.97 7.12
N GLN A 130 -15.37 -24.31 5.97
CA GLN A 130 -16.37 -24.11 4.92
C GLN A 130 -17.68 -23.42 5.35
N THR A 131 -17.73 -22.87 6.57
CA THR A 131 -18.90 -22.17 7.14
C THR A 131 -18.92 -20.67 6.91
N GLY A 132 -17.87 -20.07 6.31
CA GLY A 132 -17.69 -18.61 6.20
C GLY A 132 -17.34 -17.87 7.51
N ASN A 133 -17.64 -18.50 8.66
CA ASN A 133 -17.62 -17.89 9.99
C ASN A 133 -16.38 -18.25 10.85
N GLY A 134 -15.34 -18.82 10.23
CA GLY A 134 -14.12 -19.26 10.93
C GLY A 134 -12.85 -18.77 10.25
N TYR A 135 -12.80 -17.48 9.92
CA TYR A 135 -11.54 -16.78 9.65
C TYR A 135 -11.03 -16.14 10.95
N GLY A 136 -9.97 -15.35 10.82
CA GLY A 136 -9.21 -14.78 11.91
C GLY A 136 -7.75 -14.67 11.50
N ASP A 137 -6.91 -14.21 12.42
CA ASP A 137 -5.46 -14.12 12.25
C ASP A 137 -4.77 -15.50 12.25
N GLY A 138 -5.24 -16.46 11.47
CA GLY A 138 -4.73 -17.84 11.43
C GLY A 138 -3.28 -18.00 10.94
N ARG A 139 -2.64 -16.90 10.54
CA ARG A 139 -1.20 -16.79 10.19
C ARG A 139 -0.61 -15.46 10.64
N ALA A 140 -1.23 -14.80 11.61
CA ALA A 140 -0.73 -13.56 12.16
C ALA A 140 -0.95 -13.52 13.68
N ILE A 141 -0.01 -12.94 14.43
CA ILE A 141 -0.11 -12.86 15.88
C ILE A 141 0.41 -11.50 16.30
N SER A 142 -0.42 -10.77 17.04
CA SER A 142 -0.06 -9.47 17.60
C SER A 142 0.77 -9.66 18.85
N VAL A 143 1.93 -8.99 18.91
CA VAL A 143 2.98 -9.21 19.90
C VAL A 143 3.27 -8.00 20.79
N LEU A 144 2.78 -6.83 20.40
CA LEU A 144 2.91 -5.60 21.18
C LEU A 144 1.72 -4.68 20.92
N GLU A 145 1.19 -4.12 22.00
CA GLU A 145 0.41 -2.89 22.00
C GLU A 145 1.23 -1.84 22.77
N ALA A 146 1.47 -0.67 22.17
CA ALA A 146 2.28 0.38 22.76
C ALA A 146 1.75 1.77 22.43
N VAL A 147 1.95 2.73 23.34
CA VAL A 147 1.66 4.14 23.10
C VAL A 147 2.96 4.88 22.79
N LEU A 148 3.18 5.16 21.51
CA LEU A 148 4.41 5.75 20.97
C LEU A 148 4.07 7.12 20.36
N ASN A 149 4.79 8.16 20.79
CA ASN A 149 4.56 9.55 20.36
C ASN A 149 3.09 10.04 20.51
N GLY A 150 2.37 9.52 21.51
CA GLY A 150 0.97 9.87 21.79
C GLY A 150 -0.07 9.13 20.92
N GLN A 151 0.36 8.14 20.14
CA GLN A 151 -0.50 7.29 19.31
C GLN A 151 -0.40 5.83 19.77
N ARG A 152 -1.50 5.08 19.71
CA ARG A 152 -1.52 3.64 20.02
C ARG A 152 -1.16 2.84 18.77
N TRP A 153 -0.23 1.91 18.92
CA TRP A 153 0.26 1.04 17.85
C TRP A 153 0.11 -0.42 18.25
N GLU A 154 -0.45 -1.21 17.34
CA GLU A 154 -0.43 -2.68 17.38
C GLU A 154 0.66 -3.19 16.43
N MET A 155 1.51 -4.10 16.90
CA MET A 155 2.55 -4.71 16.08
C MET A 155 2.26 -6.20 15.88
N GLN A 156 1.92 -6.57 14.65
CA GLN A 156 1.49 -7.90 14.26
C GLN A 156 2.55 -8.63 13.42
N LEU A 157 2.98 -9.81 13.87
CA LEU A 157 3.81 -10.72 13.09
C LEU A 157 2.94 -11.47 12.08
N LYS A 158 3.34 -11.56 10.81
CA LYS A 158 2.50 -12.11 9.74
C LYS A 158 3.25 -13.09 8.83
N GLY A 159 2.62 -14.23 8.55
CA GLY A 159 3.20 -15.40 7.86
C GLY A 159 2.40 -15.93 6.67
N GLY A 160 1.94 -15.06 5.76
CA GLY A 160 1.66 -15.39 4.34
C GLY A 160 0.20 -15.64 3.91
N GLY A 161 -0.27 -14.90 2.90
CA GLY A 161 -1.56 -15.09 2.19
C GLY A 161 -1.68 -14.22 0.91
N GLN A 162 -2.49 -14.62 -0.08
CA GLN A 162 -2.53 -14.07 -1.45
C GLN A 162 -3.90 -13.44 -1.83
N HIS A 163 -4.00 -12.13 -2.12
CA HIS A 163 -5.21 -11.38 -2.60
C HIS A 163 -4.78 -10.03 -3.23
N PHE A 164 -5.37 -9.37 -4.24
CA PHE A 164 -6.44 -9.62 -5.25
C PHE A 164 -6.24 -8.65 -6.47
N SER A 165 -7.14 -8.61 -7.47
CA SER A 165 -6.96 -7.85 -8.75
C SER A 165 -7.46 -6.38 -8.78
N PHE A 166 -7.02 -5.61 -9.79
CA PHE A 166 -6.97 -4.13 -9.77
C PHE A 166 -8.23 -3.36 -10.23
N LEU A 167 -8.91 -3.78 -11.32
CA LEU A 167 -9.81 -2.87 -12.06
C LEU A 167 -11.27 -2.78 -11.57
N ASN A 168 -11.67 -3.56 -10.56
CA ASN A 168 -13.01 -3.48 -9.96
C ASN A 168 -13.00 -2.87 -8.54
N GLN A 169 -11.87 -2.30 -8.10
CA GLN A 169 -11.66 -1.89 -6.70
C GLN A 169 -12.66 -0.86 -6.15
N PRO A 170 -13.17 0.15 -6.89
CA PRO A 170 -14.19 1.07 -6.36
C PRO A 170 -15.53 0.38 -6.02
N ALA A 171 -16.06 -0.42 -6.95
CA ALA A 171 -17.31 -1.17 -6.73
C ALA A 171 -17.13 -2.30 -5.70
N ALA A 172 -15.94 -2.88 -5.63
CA ALA A 172 -15.56 -3.81 -4.58
C ALA A 172 -15.56 -3.15 -3.19
N ALA A 173 -14.96 -1.97 -3.07
CA ALA A 173 -14.92 -1.19 -1.83
C ALA A 173 -16.32 -0.79 -1.38
N GLU A 174 -17.20 -0.36 -2.31
CA GLU A 174 -18.61 -0.07 -2.01
C GLU A 174 -19.35 -1.29 -1.44
N ARG A 175 -19.19 -2.47 -2.06
CA ARG A 175 -19.82 -3.70 -1.56
C ARG A 175 -19.25 -4.16 -0.21
N ASN A 176 -17.96 -3.96 0.03
CA ASN A 176 -17.36 -4.24 1.34
C ASN A 176 -17.86 -3.25 2.41
N PHE A 177 -17.99 -1.96 2.06
CA PHE A 177 -18.55 -0.93 2.92
C PHE A 177 -20.04 -1.20 3.23
N LYS A 178 -20.79 -1.73 2.26
CA LYS A 178 -22.14 -2.25 2.48
C LYS A 178 -22.15 -3.39 3.51
N SER A 179 -21.26 -4.37 3.41
CA SER A 179 -21.14 -5.45 4.41
C SER A 179 -20.85 -4.89 5.81
N PHE A 180 -19.97 -3.90 5.92
CA PHE A 180 -19.71 -3.20 7.18
C PHE A 180 -20.97 -2.49 7.72
N CYS A 181 -21.69 -1.73 6.88
CA CYS A 181 -22.94 -1.09 7.29
C CYS A 181 -24.00 -2.11 7.74
N SER A 182 -24.15 -3.23 7.02
CA SER A 182 -25.03 -4.34 7.42
C SER A 182 -24.67 -4.94 8.79
N ALA A 183 -23.38 -5.04 9.12
CA ALA A 183 -22.94 -5.54 10.42
C ALA A 183 -23.28 -4.60 11.59
N LEU A 184 -23.48 -3.30 11.34
CA LEU A 184 -23.90 -2.33 12.36
C LEU A 184 -25.42 -2.30 12.58
N GLN A 185 -26.23 -2.74 11.60
CA GLN A 185 -27.70 -2.67 11.68
C GLN A 185 -28.31 -3.31 12.94
N PRO A 186 -27.86 -4.49 13.44
CA PRO A 186 -28.40 -5.07 14.66
C PRO A 186 -28.19 -4.22 15.92
N LEU A 187 -27.12 -3.40 15.96
CA LEU A 187 -26.84 -2.50 17.08
C LEU A 187 -27.74 -1.26 17.08
N LEU A 188 -28.35 -0.95 15.93
CA LEU A 188 -29.22 0.21 15.74
C LEU A 188 -30.70 -0.19 15.66
N ALA A 189 -31.07 -1.43 16.02
CA ALA A 189 -32.42 -1.98 15.81
C ALA A 189 -33.54 -1.09 16.40
N ASP A 190 -33.32 -0.53 17.60
CA ASP A 190 -34.26 0.35 18.30
C ASP A 190 -33.98 1.87 18.07
N HIS A 191 -33.13 2.20 17.09
CA HIS A 191 -32.57 3.53 16.85
C HIS A 191 -32.86 4.02 15.40
N GLU A 192 -34.13 4.35 15.12
CA GLU A 192 -34.60 4.67 13.76
C GLU A 192 -33.86 5.84 13.08
N ASN A 193 -33.50 6.89 13.83
CA ASN A 193 -32.79 8.06 13.28
C ASN A 193 -31.36 7.68 12.85
N GLU A 194 -30.67 6.92 13.69
CA GLU A 194 -29.32 6.43 13.47
C GLU A 194 -29.28 5.39 12.33
N GLN A 195 -30.32 4.56 12.17
CA GLN A 195 -30.49 3.72 10.99
C GLN A 195 -30.61 4.55 9.70
N ALA A 196 -31.41 5.62 9.71
CA ALA A 196 -31.56 6.49 8.55
C ALA A 196 -30.24 7.20 8.20
N GLN A 197 -29.49 7.67 9.20
CA GLN A 197 -28.15 8.23 9.00
C GLN A 197 -27.16 7.21 8.42
N LEU A 198 -27.16 5.96 8.91
CA LEU A 198 -26.32 4.90 8.35
C LEU A 198 -26.67 4.58 6.89
N GLN A 199 -27.95 4.60 6.53
CA GLN A 199 -28.40 4.44 5.14
C GLN A 199 -27.95 5.61 4.25
N GLU A 200 -28.01 6.86 4.75
CA GLU A 200 -27.51 8.04 4.04
C GLU A 200 -25.99 7.99 3.82
N ILE A 201 -25.22 7.62 4.87
CA ILE A 201 -23.77 7.41 4.78
C ILE A 201 -23.42 6.36 3.73
N HIS A 202 -24.12 5.22 3.71
CA HIS A 202 -23.94 4.17 2.71
C HIS A 202 -24.27 4.68 1.30
N ALA A 203 -25.40 5.38 1.11
CA ALA A 203 -25.79 5.95 -0.18
C ALA A 203 -24.82 7.04 -0.68
N GLY A 204 -24.12 7.73 0.23
CA GLY A 204 -23.10 8.72 -0.09
C GLY A 204 -21.79 8.15 -0.65
N PHE A 205 -21.50 6.86 -0.45
CA PHE A 205 -20.20 6.26 -0.77
C PHE A 205 -19.75 6.49 -2.21
N ALA A 206 -20.60 6.16 -3.20
CA ALA A 206 -20.26 6.29 -4.62
C ALA A 206 -19.92 7.74 -5.02
N LYS A 207 -20.59 8.73 -4.41
CA LYS A 207 -20.33 10.16 -4.65
C LYS A 207 -18.96 10.58 -4.11
N VAL A 208 -18.62 10.14 -2.89
CA VAL A 208 -17.30 10.43 -2.29
C VAL A 208 -16.20 9.75 -3.10
N MET A 209 -16.36 8.47 -3.43
CA MET A 209 -15.40 7.71 -4.23
C MET A 209 -15.16 8.34 -5.62
N GLN A 210 -16.23 8.79 -6.29
CA GLN A 210 -16.10 9.50 -7.57
C GLN A 210 -15.32 10.81 -7.41
N ALA A 211 -15.62 11.62 -6.40
CA ALA A 211 -14.92 12.89 -6.16
C ALA A 211 -13.42 12.68 -5.87
N GLU A 212 -13.05 11.70 -5.04
CA GLU A 212 -11.65 11.36 -4.75
C GLU A 212 -10.90 10.89 -6.01
N LEU A 213 -11.54 10.05 -6.85
CA LEU A 213 -10.97 9.62 -8.13
C LEU A 213 -10.78 10.81 -9.09
N GLU A 214 -11.78 11.68 -9.23
CA GLU A 214 -11.70 12.87 -10.10
C GLU A 214 -10.61 13.83 -9.65
N MET A 215 -10.48 14.11 -8.34
CA MET A 215 -9.39 14.92 -7.79
C MET A 215 -8.02 14.30 -8.07
N MET A 216 -7.88 12.99 -7.86
CA MET A 216 -6.65 12.26 -8.13
C MET A 216 -6.27 12.31 -9.62
N TRP A 217 -7.22 12.06 -10.52
CA TRP A 217 -6.97 12.12 -11.97
C TRP A 217 -6.64 13.53 -12.46
N ALA A 218 -7.35 14.55 -11.95
CA ALA A 218 -7.05 15.95 -12.25
C ALA A 218 -5.60 16.30 -11.83
N ALA A 219 -5.21 15.95 -10.59
CA ALA A 219 -3.86 16.18 -10.09
C ALA A 219 -2.78 15.47 -10.93
N LYS A 220 -3.01 14.19 -11.30
CA LYS A 220 -2.08 13.43 -12.17
C LYS A 220 -1.90 14.05 -13.55
N LEU A 221 -2.92 14.72 -14.08
CA LEU A 221 -2.91 15.41 -15.37
C LEU A 221 -2.51 16.90 -15.26
N GLY A 222 -2.33 17.45 -14.05
CA GLY A 222 -2.08 18.88 -13.84
C GLY A 222 -3.29 19.79 -14.09
N LEU A 223 -4.50 19.23 -14.13
CA LEU A 223 -5.74 19.96 -14.38
C LEU A 223 -6.26 20.63 -13.10
N GLY A 224 -6.82 21.83 -13.22
CA GLY A 224 -7.54 22.49 -12.11
C GLY A 224 -8.89 21.83 -11.77
N THR A 225 -9.50 21.15 -12.73
CA THR A 225 -10.74 20.37 -12.59
C THR A 225 -10.68 19.15 -13.53
N PHE A 226 -11.26 18.02 -13.13
CA PHE A 226 -11.26 16.81 -13.96
C PHE A 226 -12.02 16.99 -15.28
N ASP A 227 -11.39 16.60 -16.39
CA ASP A 227 -12.01 16.52 -17.72
C ASP A 227 -12.20 15.04 -18.11
N ALA A 228 -13.44 14.56 -17.96
CA ALA A 228 -13.80 13.17 -18.21
C ALA A 228 -13.61 12.74 -19.67
N GLU A 229 -13.74 13.66 -20.63
CA GLU A 229 -13.57 13.36 -22.06
C GLU A 229 -12.08 13.27 -22.41
N LEU A 230 -11.27 14.21 -21.91
CA LEU A 230 -9.81 14.17 -22.06
C LEU A 230 -9.21 12.91 -21.42
N PHE A 231 -9.72 12.52 -20.25
CA PHE A 231 -9.28 11.30 -19.57
C PHE A 231 -9.72 10.03 -20.32
N ARG A 232 -10.96 9.94 -20.79
CA ARG A 232 -11.44 8.77 -21.54
C ARG A 232 -10.70 8.56 -22.85
N GLU A 233 -10.36 9.65 -23.55
CA GLU A 233 -9.53 9.57 -24.75
C GLU A 233 -8.10 9.11 -24.40
N LEU A 234 -7.48 9.63 -23.33
CA LEU A 234 -6.18 9.16 -22.87
C LEU A 234 -6.18 7.65 -22.62
N ILE A 235 -7.14 7.14 -21.84
CA ILE A 235 -7.23 5.69 -21.56
C ILE A 235 -7.45 4.88 -22.84
N THR A 236 -8.21 5.40 -23.80
CA THR A 236 -8.40 4.77 -25.11
C THR A 236 -7.08 4.70 -25.91
N LEU A 237 -6.30 5.77 -25.90
CA LEU A 237 -4.99 5.84 -26.54
C LEU A 237 -3.96 4.92 -25.86
N MET A 238 -3.86 4.94 -24.53
CA MET A 238 -3.00 4.04 -23.74
C MET A 238 -3.39 2.55 -23.86
N THR A 239 -4.64 2.26 -24.24
CA THR A 239 -5.10 0.88 -24.51
C THR A 239 -4.71 0.41 -25.92
N ARG A 240 -4.73 1.32 -26.91
CA ARG A 240 -4.35 1.03 -28.31
C ARG A 240 -2.84 1.06 -28.54
N THR A 241 -2.14 1.94 -27.85
CA THR A 241 -0.68 2.04 -27.79
C THR A 241 -0.26 1.54 -26.41
N PRO A 242 0.25 0.31 -26.26
CA PRO A 242 0.65 -0.20 -24.94
C PRO A 242 1.77 0.66 -24.35
N VAL A 243 1.47 1.39 -23.28
CA VAL A 243 2.43 2.25 -22.57
C VAL A 243 2.66 1.79 -21.13
N ASP A 244 3.83 2.10 -20.60
CA ASP A 244 4.09 2.03 -19.17
C ASP A 244 3.41 3.19 -18.45
N TYR A 245 2.31 2.87 -17.78
CA TYR A 245 1.49 3.86 -17.08
C TYR A 245 2.29 4.73 -16.08
N THR A 246 3.27 4.17 -15.37
CA THR A 246 4.07 4.96 -14.41
C THR A 246 4.97 5.95 -15.14
N MET A 247 5.73 5.48 -16.14
CA MET A 247 6.62 6.34 -16.92
C MET A 247 5.83 7.39 -17.71
N PHE A 248 4.70 7.04 -18.33
CA PHE A 248 3.88 7.97 -19.10
C PHE A 248 3.49 9.21 -18.27
N PHE A 249 2.90 8.99 -17.09
CA PHE A 249 2.51 10.09 -16.20
C PHE A 249 3.72 10.84 -15.64
N ARG A 250 4.87 10.19 -15.47
CA ARG A 250 6.11 10.87 -15.02
C ARG A 250 6.70 11.77 -16.11
N GLU A 251 6.81 11.29 -17.35
CA GLU A 251 7.25 12.09 -18.51
C GLU A 251 6.30 13.27 -18.76
N LEU A 252 4.99 13.04 -18.68
CA LEU A 252 3.97 14.10 -18.80
C LEU A 252 4.16 15.21 -17.75
N SER A 253 4.63 14.84 -16.55
CA SER A 253 4.92 15.80 -15.46
C SER A 253 6.11 16.71 -15.75
N SER A 254 6.92 16.43 -16.77
CA SER A 254 7.98 17.34 -17.24
C SER A 254 7.47 18.40 -18.22
N LEU A 255 6.17 18.43 -18.53
CA LEU A 255 5.52 19.38 -19.42
C LEU A 255 6.22 19.50 -20.80
N PRO A 256 6.37 18.39 -21.55
CA PRO A 256 7.10 18.40 -22.80
C PRO A 256 6.41 19.29 -23.86
N GLU A 257 7.20 19.83 -24.80
CA GLU A 257 6.66 20.69 -25.87
C GLU A 257 5.96 19.89 -26.98
N ASP A 258 6.38 18.64 -27.19
CA ASP A 258 5.78 17.69 -28.13
C ASP A 258 5.64 16.29 -27.48
N ILE A 259 5.23 15.30 -28.28
CA ILE A 259 4.96 13.94 -27.79
C ILE A 259 6.22 13.05 -27.71
N GLU A 260 7.36 13.45 -28.28
CA GLU A 260 8.55 12.58 -28.37
C GLU A 260 9.03 12.09 -26.98
N PRO A 261 9.12 12.93 -25.92
CA PRO A 261 9.52 12.46 -24.60
C PRO A 261 8.57 11.41 -24.00
N LEU A 262 7.27 11.47 -24.33
CA LEU A 262 6.29 10.49 -23.84
C LEU A 262 6.53 9.10 -24.46
N LYS A 263 7.13 9.01 -25.66
CA LYS A 263 7.43 7.73 -26.32
C LYS A 263 8.44 6.87 -25.55
N ASN A 264 9.22 7.44 -24.64
CA ASN A 264 10.07 6.69 -23.70
C ASN A 264 9.25 5.72 -22.82
N SER A 265 7.94 5.96 -22.66
CA SER A 265 7.03 5.06 -21.97
C SER A 265 6.37 4.01 -22.87
N PHE A 266 6.56 4.02 -24.19
CA PHE A 266 5.81 3.16 -25.09
C PHE A 266 6.52 1.81 -25.29
N TYR A 267 5.78 0.70 -25.18
CA TYR A 267 6.35 -0.64 -25.35
C TYR A 267 6.55 -1.09 -26.80
N ARG A 268 6.07 -0.28 -27.76
CA ARG A 268 6.20 -0.45 -29.21
C ARG A 268 6.31 0.93 -29.84
N SER A 269 6.86 1.02 -31.05
CA SER A 269 6.78 2.29 -31.77
C SER A 269 5.31 2.65 -32.06
N LEU A 270 5.05 3.93 -32.33
CA LEU A 270 3.72 4.33 -32.81
C LEU A 270 3.40 3.60 -34.11
N ASP A 271 4.36 3.52 -35.04
CA ASP A 271 4.24 2.83 -36.34
C ASP A 271 3.90 1.34 -36.23
N GLU A 272 4.41 0.64 -35.20
CA GLU A 272 4.09 -0.76 -34.91
C GLU A 272 2.74 -0.94 -34.23
N SER A 273 2.40 -0.04 -33.29
CA SER A 273 1.08 -0.04 -32.61
C SER A 273 -0.05 0.30 -33.58
N ALA A 274 0.30 1.05 -34.61
CA ALA A 274 -0.51 1.57 -35.69
C ALA A 274 -0.87 0.58 -36.79
N ALA A 275 -0.52 -0.70 -36.72
CA ALA A 275 -0.55 -1.64 -37.86
C ALA A 275 -1.88 -1.76 -38.66
N ALA A 276 -3.00 -1.20 -38.17
CA ALA A 276 -4.27 -1.06 -38.89
C ALA A 276 -4.64 0.38 -39.34
N ASP A 277 -4.10 1.43 -38.69
CA ASP A 277 -4.34 2.86 -38.99
C ASP A 277 -3.26 3.76 -38.32
N PRO A 278 -2.13 4.05 -38.99
CA PRO A 278 -1.05 4.86 -38.43
C PRO A 278 -1.35 6.35 -38.34
N GLU A 279 -1.86 6.93 -39.41
CA GLU A 279 -2.14 8.36 -39.47
C GLU A 279 -3.25 8.73 -38.48
N GLY A 280 -4.31 7.92 -38.37
CA GLY A 280 -5.38 8.16 -37.40
C GLY A 280 -4.95 8.07 -35.94
N LEU A 281 -4.07 7.11 -35.58
CA LEU A 281 -3.59 6.98 -34.20
C LEU A 281 -2.62 8.09 -33.80
N LEU A 282 -1.69 8.47 -34.70
CA LEU A 282 -0.75 9.58 -34.47
C LEU A 282 -1.47 10.93 -34.39
N ASN A 283 -2.46 11.15 -35.24
CA ASN A 283 -3.28 12.37 -35.21
C ASN A 283 -4.06 12.48 -33.89
N ARG A 284 -4.74 11.43 -33.45
CA ARG A 284 -5.47 11.45 -32.16
C ARG A 284 -4.56 11.70 -30.96
N TRP A 285 -3.36 11.10 -30.94
CA TRP A 285 -2.36 11.39 -29.92
C TRP A 285 -1.95 12.88 -29.92
N SER A 286 -1.77 13.46 -31.10
CA SER A 286 -1.39 14.87 -31.28
C SER A 286 -2.51 15.83 -30.88
N GLU A 287 -3.76 15.52 -31.28
CA GLU A 287 -4.97 16.25 -30.90
C GLU A 287 -5.21 16.20 -29.38
N TRP A 288 -5.09 15.01 -28.77
CA TRP A 288 -5.19 14.83 -27.33
C TRP A 288 -4.15 15.66 -26.59
N PHE A 289 -2.90 15.63 -27.05
CA PHE A 289 -1.80 16.35 -26.42
C PHE A 289 -1.96 17.88 -26.54
N ALA A 290 -2.41 18.38 -27.69
CA ALA A 290 -2.74 19.79 -27.88
C ALA A 290 -3.89 20.23 -26.95
N ARG A 291 -4.95 19.42 -26.85
CA ARG A 291 -6.09 19.68 -25.95
C ARG A 291 -5.65 19.67 -24.48
N TRP A 292 -4.83 18.71 -24.06
CA TRP A 292 -4.28 18.64 -22.71
C TRP A 292 -3.48 19.91 -22.37
N LYS A 293 -2.54 20.32 -23.23
CA LYS A 293 -1.74 21.55 -23.02
C LYS A 293 -2.59 22.82 -22.90
N SER A 294 -3.69 22.91 -23.64
CA SER A 294 -4.64 24.03 -23.53
C SER A 294 -5.42 23.99 -22.21
N GLN A 295 -5.89 22.81 -21.78
CA GLN A 295 -6.63 22.64 -20.51
C GLN A 295 -5.78 22.93 -19.26
N ILE A 296 -4.45 22.79 -19.33
CA ILE A 296 -3.53 23.19 -18.25
C ILE A 296 -2.92 24.60 -18.44
N GLY A 297 -3.32 25.33 -19.48
CA GLY A 297 -2.90 26.72 -19.72
C GLY A 297 -1.42 26.90 -20.12
N ILE A 298 -0.85 25.94 -20.87
CA ILE A 298 0.53 26.04 -21.39
C ILE A 298 0.61 26.07 -22.93
N ASP A 299 -0.52 26.28 -23.60
CA ASP A 299 -0.63 26.39 -25.06
C ASP A 299 0.01 27.69 -25.60
N GLY A 300 1.29 27.59 -25.95
CA GLY A 300 2.10 28.70 -26.44
C GLY A 300 2.76 29.48 -25.29
N SER A 301 2.87 30.79 -25.45
CA SER A 301 3.57 31.69 -24.51
C SER A 301 2.69 32.20 -23.35
N THR A 302 1.52 31.59 -23.12
CA THR A 302 0.48 32.05 -22.18
C THR A 302 0.83 31.81 -20.71
N GLY A 303 1.53 30.72 -20.40
CA GLY A 303 2.03 30.42 -19.06
C GLY A 303 3.38 31.08 -18.76
N SER A 304 3.53 31.74 -17.61
CA SER A 304 4.84 32.20 -17.12
C SER A 304 5.76 31.00 -16.84
N SER A 305 7.08 31.19 -16.87
CA SER A 305 8.04 30.13 -16.51
C SER A 305 7.79 29.60 -15.10
N GLN A 306 7.52 30.51 -14.16
CA GLN A 306 7.19 30.17 -12.78
C GLN A 306 5.93 29.30 -12.65
N PHE A 307 4.88 29.57 -13.43
CA PHE A 307 3.67 28.73 -13.45
C PHE A 307 3.97 27.33 -13.99
N ARG A 308 4.74 27.21 -15.09
CA ARG A 308 5.15 25.92 -15.64
C ARG A 308 6.03 25.12 -14.66
N GLU A 309 6.97 25.78 -13.98
CA GLU A 309 7.81 25.17 -12.94
C GLU A 309 6.98 24.65 -11.75
N GLU A 310 6.03 25.44 -11.26
CA GLU A 310 5.14 25.03 -10.17
C GLU A 310 4.21 23.89 -10.57
N LEU A 311 3.62 23.95 -11.77
CA LEU A 311 2.76 22.89 -12.30
C LEU A 311 3.53 21.58 -12.45
N SER A 312 4.73 21.62 -13.04
CA SER A 312 5.61 20.44 -13.16
C SER A 312 5.97 19.87 -11.78
N ARG A 313 6.31 20.73 -10.81
CA ARG A 313 6.60 20.35 -9.43
C ARG A 313 5.40 19.64 -8.78
N ASN A 314 4.18 20.19 -8.93
CA ASN A 314 2.97 19.61 -8.36
C ASN A 314 2.63 18.25 -8.99
N MET A 315 2.72 18.13 -10.33
CA MET A 315 2.52 16.84 -11.01
C MET A 315 3.55 15.79 -10.57
N LYS A 316 4.84 16.16 -10.41
CA LYS A 316 5.91 15.25 -9.95
C LYS A 316 5.72 14.76 -8.50
N LEU A 317 4.93 15.45 -7.68
CA LEU A 317 4.58 15.00 -6.31
C LEU A 317 3.46 13.94 -6.27
N VAL A 318 2.66 13.82 -7.34
CA VAL A 318 1.55 12.82 -7.44
C VAL A 318 1.80 11.74 -8.50
N ASN A 319 2.76 11.96 -9.40
CA ASN A 319 3.20 11.00 -10.41
C ASN A 319 4.57 10.42 -10.01
N PRO A 320 4.62 9.21 -9.43
CA PRO A 320 5.89 8.62 -8.98
C PRO A 320 6.79 8.30 -10.18
N LYS A 321 8.09 8.46 -10.01
CA LYS A 321 9.11 7.98 -10.96
C LYS A 321 9.33 6.48 -10.79
N TYR A 322 9.32 6.00 -9.56
CA TYR A 322 9.57 4.60 -9.22
C TYR A 322 8.34 3.96 -8.58
N THR A 323 8.01 2.75 -9.02
CA THR A 323 7.00 1.89 -8.41
C THR A 323 7.63 0.56 -8.05
N MET A 324 7.08 -0.11 -7.04
CA MET A 324 7.43 -1.50 -6.77
C MET A 324 6.94 -2.30 -7.98
N ARG A 325 7.84 -2.80 -8.82
CA ARG A 325 7.52 -3.62 -10.01
C ARG A 325 7.93 -5.06 -9.73
N GLU A 326 7.07 -6.02 -10.07
CA GLU A 326 7.29 -7.42 -9.70
C GLU A 326 8.60 -7.97 -10.26
N TRP A 327 8.92 -7.63 -11.51
CA TRP A 327 10.19 -8.01 -12.14
C TRP A 327 11.46 -7.35 -11.57
N PHE A 328 11.34 -6.38 -10.65
CA PHE A 328 12.44 -5.93 -9.78
C PHE A 328 12.45 -6.64 -8.43
N VAL A 329 11.27 -6.94 -7.87
CA VAL A 329 11.13 -7.63 -6.57
C VAL A 329 11.51 -9.11 -6.65
N VAL A 330 11.16 -9.80 -7.74
CA VAL A 330 11.44 -11.24 -7.91
C VAL A 330 12.93 -11.58 -7.83
N PRO A 331 13.83 -10.95 -8.61
CA PRO A 331 15.27 -11.20 -8.47
C PRO A 331 15.80 -10.80 -7.09
N ALA A 332 15.21 -9.78 -6.46
CA ALA A 332 15.65 -9.30 -5.15
C ALA A 332 15.30 -10.29 -4.01
N TYR A 333 14.10 -10.88 -4.01
CA TYR A 333 13.79 -11.92 -3.00
C TYR A 333 14.48 -13.25 -3.31
N GLN A 334 14.74 -13.58 -4.59
CA GLN A 334 15.53 -14.77 -4.94
C GLN A 334 16.95 -14.68 -4.38
N ARG A 335 17.59 -13.52 -4.53
CA ARG A 335 18.91 -13.24 -3.93
C ARG A 335 18.86 -13.25 -2.39
N ALA A 336 17.79 -12.69 -1.79
CA ALA A 336 17.59 -12.75 -0.35
C ALA A 336 17.43 -14.19 0.18
N ALA A 337 16.78 -15.08 -0.56
CA ALA A 337 16.68 -16.50 -0.19
C ALA A 337 18.04 -17.23 -0.21
N GLU A 338 19.03 -16.67 -0.90
CA GLU A 338 20.43 -17.13 -0.92
C GLU A 338 21.34 -16.34 0.06
N GLY A 339 20.76 -15.51 0.93
CA GLY A 339 21.47 -14.67 1.91
C GLY A 339 22.00 -13.32 1.37
N ASP A 340 21.75 -12.99 0.11
CA ASP A 340 22.16 -11.71 -0.49
C ASP A 340 21.04 -10.68 -0.42
N TYR A 341 21.02 -9.90 0.68
CA TYR A 341 20.03 -8.85 0.92
C TYR A 341 20.34 -7.52 0.20
N GLN A 342 21.47 -7.37 -0.50
CA GLN A 342 21.85 -6.09 -1.12
C GLN A 342 20.85 -5.61 -2.18
N PRO A 343 20.33 -6.46 -3.11
CA PRO A 343 19.34 -6.03 -4.10
C PRO A 343 18.01 -5.59 -3.47
N LEU A 344 17.60 -6.24 -2.38
CA LEU A 344 16.37 -5.92 -1.64
C LEU A 344 16.51 -4.58 -0.91
N ARG A 345 17.63 -4.35 -0.20
CA ARG A 345 17.91 -3.07 0.48
C ARG A 345 18.09 -1.92 -0.52
N ALA A 346 18.69 -2.17 -1.68
CA ALA A 346 18.79 -1.20 -2.77
C ALA A 346 17.40 -0.80 -3.30
N LEU A 347 16.54 -1.78 -3.61
CA LEU A 347 15.17 -1.53 -4.08
C LEU A 347 14.34 -0.80 -3.02
N GLN A 348 14.48 -1.17 -1.75
CA GLN A 348 13.85 -0.45 -0.64
C GLN A 348 14.30 1.02 -0.62
N GLY A 349 15.61 1.29 -0.72
CA GLY A 349 16.16 2.65 -0.79
C GLY A 349 15.47 3.50 -1.85
N VAL A 350 15.34 2.97 -3.08
CA VAL A 350 14.63 3.64 -4.19
C VAL A 350 13.17 3.93 -3.84
N LEU A 351 12.48 2.94 -3.25
CA LEU A 351 11.06 3.02 -2.93
C LEU A 351 10.72 3.85 -1.68
N THR A 352 11.69 4.28 -0.88
CA THR A 352 11.47 5.29 0.18
C THR A 352 11.28 6.70 -0.38
N GLN A 353 11.70 6.97 -1.62
CA GLN A 353 11.53 8.26 -2.30
C GLN A 353 11.01 8.10 -3.74
N PRO A 354 9.81 7.49 -3.93
CA PRO A 354 9.34 7.06 -5.25
C PRO A 354 9.00 8.22 -6.19
N TYR A 355 8.76 9.42 -5.65
CA TYR A 355 8.47 10.66 -6.39
C TYR A 355 9.72 11.51 -6.69
N ALA A 356 10.84 11.25 -6.02
CA ALA A 356 12.05 12.04 -6.18
C ALA A 356 12.79 11.71 -7.47
N GLU A 357 13.53 12.68 -8.00
CA GLU A 357 14.66 12.37 -8.87
C GLU A 357 15.77 11.71 -8.03
N GLN A 358 16.41 10.69 -8.56
CA GLN A 358 17.49 9.95 -7.89
C GLN A 358 18.73 9.93 -8.80
N SER A 359 19.81 9.25 -8.40
CA SER A 359 21.05 9.26 -9.20
C SER A 359 20.87 8.61 -10.57
N ASN A 360 21.65 9.04 -11.56
CA ASN A 360 21.61 8.48 -12.93
C ASN A 360 21.82 6.95 -12.95
N ALA A 361 22.53 6.39 -11.95
CA ALA A 361 22.70 4.95 -11.80
C ALA A 361 21.40 4.24 -11.36
N VAL A 362 20.68 4.82 -10.39
CA VAL A 362 19.35 4.34 -9.99
C VAL A 362 18.37 4.48 -11.15
N GLU A 363 18.39 5.60 -11.86
CA GLU A 363 17.53 5.85 -13.00
C GLU A 363 17.73 4.82 -14.11
N ALA A 364 18.97 4.60 -14.55
CA ALA A 364 19.30 3.60 -15.57
C ALA A 364 18.90 2.16 -15.18
N GLN A 365 18.85 1.84 -13.88
CA GLN A 365 18.50 0.52 -13.37
C GLN A 365 16.99 0.33 -13.16
N TYR A 366 16.30 1.33 -12.62
CA TYR A 366 14.93 1.21 -12.10
C TYR A 366 13.87 2.04 -12.86
N TYR A 367 14.27 3.06 -13.62
CA TYR A 367 13.38 3.87 -14.47
C TYR A 367 13.48 3.43 -15.94
N ARG A 368 13.05 2.20 -16.21
CA ARG A 368 13.07 1.62 -17.54
C ARG A 368 11.85 0.73 -17.79
N LEU A 369 11.52 0.56 -19.06
CA LEU A 369 10.46 -0.35 -19.50
C LEU A 369 10.74 -1.80 -19.06
N LYS A 370 9.67 -2.55 -18.82
CA LYS A 370 9.72 -4.00 -18.63
C LYS A 370 10.33 -4.67 -19.87
N PRO A 371 11.37 -5.51 -19.74
CA PRO A 371 11.89 -6.30 -20.86
C PRO A 371 10.78 -7.17 -21.51
N SER A 372 10.82 -7.30 -22.83
CA SER A 372 9.74 -7.93 -23.62
C SER A 372 9.56 -9.41 -23.29
N GLU A 373 10.64 -10.09 -22.90
CA GLU A 373 10.71 -11.47 -22.46
C GLU A 373 9.89 -11.70 -21.19
N LEU A 374 9.74 -10.66 -20.36
CA LEU A 374 9.02 -10.70 -19.09
C LEU A 374 7.54 -10.33 -19.22
N PHE A 375 6.94 -10.32 -20.42
CA PHE A 375 5.50 -10.02 -20.58
C PHE A 375 4.57 -11.21 -20.34
N ASN A 376 5.06 -12.44 -20.55
CA ASN A 376 4.26 -13.68 -20.50
C ASN A 376 4.66 -14.62 -19.34
N LEU A 377 5.41 -14.12 -18.35
CA LEU A 377 5.89 -14.89 -17.21
C LEU A 377 5.01 -14.64 -15.97
N GLY A 378 4.13 -15.60 -15.68
CA GLY A 378 3.33 -15.59 -14.44
C GLY A 378 4.21 -15.43 -13.20
N GLY A 379 3.79 -14.59 -12.25
CA GLY A 379 4.56 -14.25 -11.05
C GLY A 379 5.77 -13.31 -11.28
N VAL A 380 5.99 -12.80 -12.50
CA VAL A 380 7.07 -11.84 -12.79
C VAL A 380 6.56 -10.63 -13.59
N SER A 381 5.66 -10.87 -14.55
CA SER A 381 5.11 -9.84 -15.43
C SER A 381 4.23 -8.82 -14.72
N HIS A 382 3.52 -9.25 -13.69
CA HIS A 382 2.49 -8.49 -12.98
C HIS A 382 2.49 -8.92 -11.52
N TYR A 383 2.08 -8.03 -10.61
CA TYR A 383 1.55 -8.45 -9.32
C TYR A 383 0.24 -9.21 -9.55
N SER A 384 0.41 -10.48 -9.88
CA SER A 384 -0.67 -11.43 -10.03
C SER A 384 -0.83 -12.10 -8.67
N CYS A 385 -1.81 -11.65 -7.89
CA CYS A 385 -2.28 -12.40 -6.73
C CYS A 385 -3.06 -13.67 -7.13
N SER A 386 -2.99 -14.07 -8.40
CA SER A 386 -3.46 -15.33 -8.95
C SER A 386 -2.29 -16.11 -9.56
N SER A 387 -1.87 -17.16 -8.87
CA SER A 387 -1.27 -18.38 -9.40
C SER A 387 -1.93 -19.57 -8.74
#